data_AF-A0AAV6X0W8-F1
#
_entry.id   AF-A0AAV6X0W8-F1
#
_cell.length_a   1.000
_cell.length_b   1.000
_cell.length_c   1.000
_cell.angle_alpha   90.00
_cell.angle_beta   90.00
_cell.angle_gamma   90.00
#
_symmetry.space_group_name_H-M   'P 1'
#
loop_
_entity.id
_entity.type
_entity.pdbx_description
1 polymer ?
#
loop_
_entity_poly.entity_id
_entity_poly.type
_entity_poly.pdbx_seq_one_letter_code
_entity_poly.pdbx_strand_id
1 'polypeptide(L)'
;MVKVICEDGVRHWRMVLEGFEGNGEECSHRNVVEEEYLRRKWLTTRLFLERRSVSWSIEFGAHRNGSPEIHDMIADYIYSESPEVDMAKVSYHFVRGKDPKKFALTLVNFMGKCYPGEDDLAVARAVLMYLSLGNLRDANVLMDEMKKQVQFREIDFPRSELMQLINYLLKTLQRDALPLFNMLRQRYKSSIDREPMFHELFDEVANKFYGVQRKNSMPGMFGDFFKMMSGE
;
A
#
# COMPACT_ATOMS: atom_id res chain seq x y z
N MET A 1 -6.25 29.69 3.40
CA MET A 1 -6.05 29.03 4.71
C MET A 1 -7.02 27.85 4.74
N VAL A 2 -6.60 26.60 4.93
CA VAL A 2 -7.54 25.46 4.87
C VAL A 2 -8.17 25.26 6.24
N LYS A 3 -9.48 25.48 6.34
CA LYS A 3 -10.26 25.25 7.57
C LYS A 3 -10.98 23.92 7.42
N VAL A 4 -10.78 23.02 8.37
CA VAL A 4 -11.59 21.81 8.50
C VAL A 4 -12.83 22.20 9.29
N ILE A 5 -14.00 22.22 8.64
CA ILE A 5 -15.27 22.52 9.27
C ILE A 5 -16.02 21.20 9.45
N CYS A 6 -16.40 20.89 10.69
CA CYS A 6 -17.29 19.78 11.00
C CYS A 6 -18.71 20.35 11.01
N GLU A 7 -19.48 20.11 9.95
CA GLU A 7 -20.90 20.49 9.92
C GLU A 7 -21.75 19.26 10.29
N ASP A 8 -22.47 19.41 11.41
CA ASP A 8 -23.72 18.72 11.73
C ASP A 8 -23.75 17.19 11.83
N GLY A 9 -22.77 16.60 12.53
CA GLY A 9 -22.94 15.27 13.16
C GLY A 9 -23.17 14.08 12.23
N VAL A 10 -23.17 14.30 10.91
CA VAL A 10 -23.25 13.27 9.88
C VAL A 10 -21.97 13.35 9.06
N ARG A 11 -21.24 12.23 9.00
CA ARG A 11 -19.91 12.09 8.42
C ARG A 11 -19.89 12.50 6.95
N HIS A 12 -19.62 13.77 6.68
CA HIS A 12 -19.19 14.26 5.38
C HIS A 12 -18.07 15.28 5.60
N TRP A 13 -16.86 14.91 5.21
CA TRP A 13 -15.73 15.84 5.18
C TRP A 13 -15.78 16.58 3.84
N ARG A 14 -16.08 17.88 3.85
CA ARG A 14 -15.95 18.73 2.66
C ARG A 14 -14.75 19.66 2.83
N MET A 15 -13.74 19.47 1.99
CA MET A 15 -12.61 20.40 1.90
C MET A 15 -12.98 21.52 0.94
N VAL A 16 -13.19 22.73 1.46
CA VAL A 16 -13.38 23.93 0.66
C VAL A 16 -12.04 24.65 0.52
N LEU A 17 -11.56 24.76 -0.71
CA LEU A 17 -10.47 25.68 -1.05
C LEU A 17 -11.10 27.08 -1.22
N GLU A 18 -10.76 28.01 -0.35
CA GLU A 18 -11.13 29.42 -0.54
C GLU A 18 -10.47 29.97 -1.81
N GLY A 19 -11.31 30.45 -2.73
CA GLY A 19 -10.92 31.30 -3.85
C GLY A 19 -11.10 30.67 -5.23
N PHE A 20 -12.33 30.62 -5.74
CA PHE A 20 -12.59 30.63 -7.19
C PHE A 20 -14.04 31.08 -7.45
N GLU A 21 -14.23 32.40 -7.63
CA GLU A 21 -15.33 32.93 -8.44
C GLU A 21 -14.70 33.33 -9.78
N GLY A 22 -15.07 32.63 -10.85
CA GLY A 22 -14.57 32.91 -12.19
C GLY A 22 -15.62 32.53 -13.23
N ASN A 23 -16.27 33.54 -13.81
CA ASN A 23 -17.17 33.40 -14.95
C ASN A 23 -16.37 32.99 -16.19
N GLY A 24 -16.96 32.10 -17.00
CA GLY A 24 -16.32 31.53 -18.18
C GLY A 24 -16.07 32.54 -19.28
N GLU A 25 -14.93 32.39 -19.98
CA GLU A 25 -14.85 32.23 -21.44
C GLU A 25 -13.38 32.00 -21.90
N GLU A 26 -13.27 31.31 -23.04
CA GLU A 26 -12.13 31.13 -23.97
C GLU A 26 -10.98 30.15 -23.65
N CYS A 27 -10.97 29.05 -24.43
CA CYS A 27 -9.87 28.10 -24.56
C CYS A 27 -8.76 28.62 -25.49
N SER A 28 -7.59 28.91 -24.92
CA SER A 28 -6.31 29.10 -25.63
C SER A 28 -5.20 28.43 -24.82
N HIS A 29 -4.03 28.14 -25.41
CA HIS A 29 -2.88 27.43 -24.84
C HIS A 29 -2.48 27.77 -23.38
N ARG A 30 -2.97 28.90 -22.84
CA ARG A 30 -2.99 29.25 -21.41
C ARG A 30 -3.63 28.16 -20.53
N ASN A 31 -4.64 27.46 -21.05
CA ASN A 31 -5.37 26.41 -20.34
C ASN A 31 -4.52 25.18 -20.05
N VAL A 32 -3.54 24.82 -20.88
CA VAL A 32 -2.70 23.63 -20.62
C VAL A 32 -1.71 23.91 -19.50
N VAL A 33 -1.10 25.11 -19.49
CA VAL A 33 -0.18 25.53 -18.42
C VAL A 33 -0.93 25.75 -17.11
N GLU A 34 -2.15 26.28 -17.18
CA GLU A 34 -3.02 26.48 -16.02
C GLU A 34 -3.57 25.15 -15.49
N GLU A 35 -3.92 24.21 -16.37
CA GLU A 35 -4.32 22.86 -16.00
C GLU A 35 -3.13 22.07 -15.41
N GLU A 36 -1.91 22.19 -15.95
CA GLU A 36 -0.71 21.62 -15.34
C GLU A 36 -0.37 22.29 -14.01
N TYR A 37 -0.53 23.61 -13.88
CA TYR A 37 -0.31 24.36 -12.64
C TYR A 37 -1.32 23.96 -11.58
N LEU A 38 -2.60 23.90 -11.93
CA LEU A 38 -3.67 23.41 -11.06
C LEU A 38 -3.42 21.96 -10.70
N ARG A 39 -3.13 21.06 -11.65
CA ARG A 39 -2.75 19.66 -11.38
C ARG A 39 -1.57 19.59 -10.41
N ARG A 40 -0.51 20.37 -10.60
CA ARG A 40 0.64 20.43 -9.68
C ARG A 40 0.26 20.97 -8.30
N LYS A 41 -0.59 22.00 -8.22
CA LYS A 41 -1.09 22.58 -6.96
C LYS A 41 -2.02 21.62 -6.22
N TRP A 42 -2.88 20.91 -6.94
CA TRP A 42 -3.73 19.83 -6.46
C TRP A 42 -2.87 18.66 -5.95
N LEU A 43 -1.90 18.19 -6.74
CA LEU A 43 -0.98 17.10 -6.36
C LEU A 43 -0.12 17.47 -5.14
N THR A 44 0.39 18.70 -5.05
CA THR A 44 1.18 19.15 -3.89
C THR A 44 0.31 19.31 -2.65
N THR A 45 -0.88 19.88 -2.77
CA THR A 45 -1.83 19.99 -1.64
C THR A 45 -2.29 18.60 -1.18
N ARG A 46 -2.53 17.69 -2.12
CA ARG A 46 -2.88 16.28 -1.88
C ARG A 46 -1.80 15.54 -1.10
N LEU A 47 -0.57 15.49 -1.63
CA LEU A 47 0.55 14.82 -0.97
C LEU A 47 0.81 15.44 0.42
N PHE A 48 0.65 16.75 0.56
CA PHE A 48 0.79 17.42 1.84
C PHE A 48 -0.26 17.00 2.87
N LEU A 49 -1.51 16.79 2.47
CA LEU A 49 -2.60 16.36 3.34
C LEU A 49 -2.48 14.89 3.76
N GLU A 50 -2.08 14.01 2.83
CA GLU A 50 -1.75 12.60 3.14
C GLU A 50 -0.66 12.55 4.22
N ARG A 51 0.44 13.26 4.02
CA ARG A 51 1.56 13.35 4.97
C ARG A 51 1.12 13.90 6.34
N ARG A 52 0.44 15.04 6.35
CA ARG A 52 0.05 15.71 7.60
C ARG A 52 -0.97 14.92 8.41
N SER A 53 -1.90 14.24 7.76
CA SER A 53 -2.91 13.44 8.47
C SER A 53 -2.26 12.24 9.16
N VAL A 54 -1.34 11.53 8.50
CA VAL A 54 -0.59 10.43 9.12
C VAL A 54 0.31 10.95 10.24
N SER A 55 1.12 12.00 10.00
CA SER A 55 2.01 12.59 11.01
C SER A 55 1.23 13.09 12.23
N TRP A 56 0.12 13.81 12.05
CA TRP A 56 -0.75 14.24 13.14
C TRP A 56 -1.29 13.03 13.93
N SER A 57 -1.66 11.95 13.24
CA SER A 57 -2.16 10.74 13.90
C SER A 57 -1.08 9.96 14.67
N ILE A 58 0.19 10.10 14.29
CA ILE A 58 1.32 9.55 15.04
C ILE A 58 1.62 10.42 16.26
N GLU A 59 1.64 11.74 16.08
CA GLU A 59 1.96 12.71 17.15
C GLU A 59 0.88 12.75 18.24
N PHE A 60 -0.39 12.70 17.85
CA PHE A 60 -1.52 12.91 18.75
C PHE A 60 -2.41 11.66 18.93
N GLY A 61 -2.13 10.57 18.24
CA GLY A 61 -2.88 9.31 18.33
C GLY A 61 -2.21 8.25 19.19
N ALA A 62 -2.94 7.15 19.42
CA ALA A 62 -2.46 6.02 20.24
C ALA A 62 -1.55 5.03 19.48
N HIS A 63 -1.49 5.13 18.14
CA HIS A 63 -0.82 4.16 17.29
C HIS A 63 0.50 4.71 16.78
N ARG A 64 1.60 3.98 17.06
CA ARG A 64 2.97 4.35 16.65
C ARG A 64 3.14 4.53 15.13
N ASN A 65 2.29 3.87 14.34
CA ASN A 65 2.36 3.90 12.88
C ASN A 65 1.26 4.77 12.26
N GLY A 66 0.50 5.53 13.06
CA GLY A 66 -0.65 6.31 12.62
C GLY A 66 -1.98 5.58 12.78
N SER A 67 -3.08 6.31 12.67
CA SER A 67 -4.43 5.77 12.85
C SER A 67 -4.82 4.83 11.70
N PRO A 68 -5.28 3.59 11.98
CA PRO A 68 -5.76 2.67 10.96
C PRO A 68 -6.89 3.23 10.08
N GLU A 69 -7.79 4.02 10.66
CA GLU A 69 -8.87 4.71 9.93
C GLU A 69 -8.33 5.67 8.86
N ILE A 70 -7.29 6.42 9.21
CA ILE A 70 -6.65 7.37 8.31
C ILE A 70 -5.93 6.61 7.19
N HIS A 71 -5.27 5.50 7.52
CA HIS A 71 -4.65 4.63 6.52
C HIS A 71 -5.67 4.06 5.53
N ASP A 72 -6.79 3.50 5.99
CA ASP A 72 -7.85 3.01 5.09
C ASP A 72 -8.35 4.13 4.14
N MET A 73 -8.63 5.30 4.70
CA MET A 73 -9.13 6.45 3.94
C MET A 73 -8.13 6.91 2.86
N ILE A 74 -6.84 7.00 3.21
CA ILE A 74 -5.80 7.38 2.24
C ILE A 74 -5.66 6.29 1.17
N ALA A 75 -5.68 5.01 1.55
CA ALA A 75 -5.57 3.91 0.61
C ALA A 75 -6.69 3.92 -0.43
N ASP A 76 -7.93 4.14 0.01
CA ASP A 76 -9.10 4.29 -0.84
C ASP A 76 -8.96 5.46 -1.81
N TYR A 77 -8.57 6.61 -1.26
CA TYR A 77 -8.42 7.84 -2.02
C TYR A 77 -7.32 7.73 -3.09
N ILE A 78 -6.18 7.13 -2.75
CA ILE A 78 -5.11 6.89 -3.73
C ILE A 78 -5.60 5.93 -4.82
N TYR A 79 -6.36 4.89 -4.46
CA TYR A 79 -6.86 3.93 -5.43
C TYR A 79 -7.94 4.53 -6.36
N SER A 80 -8.83 5.40 -5.88
CA SER A 80 -9.92 5.96 -6.68
C SER A 80 -9.51 7.15 -7.53
N GLU A 81 -8.68 8.06 -7.00
CA GLU A 81 -8.41 9.37 -7.62
C GLU A 81 -7.10 9.43 -8.41
N SER A 82 -6.31 8.35 -8.46
CA SER A 82 -5.03 8.38 -9.18
C SER A 82 -5.20 7.90 -10.63
N PRO A 83 -4.82 8.71 -11.64
CA PRO A 83 -4.85 8.30 -13.04
C PRO A 83 -3.92 7.11 -13.32
N GLU A 84 -2.80 7.05 -12.60
CA GLU A 84 -1.88 5.91 -12.55
C GLU A 84 -1.81 5.43 -11.10
N VAL A 85 -2.37 4.24 -10.83
CA VAL A 85 -2.46 3.70 -9.48
C VAL A 85 -1.11 3.13 -9.06
N ASP A 86 -0.44 3.80 -8.14
CA ASP A 86 0.73 3.27 -7.44
C ASP A 86 0.27 2.25 -6.38
N MET A 87 0.17 0.99 -6.81
CA MET A 87 -0.31 -0.10 -5.97
C MET A 87 0.63 -0.37 -4.77
N ALA A 88 1.90 0.01 -4.84
CA ALA A 88 2.83 -0.11 -3.70
C ALA A 88 2.44 0.86 -2.57
N LYS A 89 2.11 2.11 -2.89
CA LYS A 89 1.60 3.09 -1.91
C LYS A 89 0.23 2.71 -1.37
N VAL A 90 -0.68 2.26 -2.23
CA VAL A 90 -1.99 1.77 -1.80
C VAL A 90 -1.83 0.63 -0.80
N SER A 91 -0.95 -0.33 -1.12
CA SER A 91 -0.63 -1.45 -0.22
C SER A 91 -0.01 -0.97 1.10
N TYR A 92 0.91 0.00 1.07
CA TYR A 92 1.53 0.57 2.27
C TYR A 92 0.49 1.09 3.28
N HIS A 93 -0.56 1.76 2.80
CA HIS A 93 -1.62 2.24 3.66
C HIS A 93 -2.56 1.12 4.09
N PHE A 94 -3.06 0.27 3.18
CA PHE A 94 -3.98 -0.81 3.56
C PHE A 94 -3.41 -1.79 4.60
N VAL A 95 -2.11 -2.11 4.55
CA VAL A 95 -1.52 -3.02 5.56
C VAL A 95 -1.46 -2.43 6.97
N ARG A 96 -1.58 -1.10 7.10
CA ARG A 96 -1.69 -0.35 8.36
C ARG A 96 -3.13 0.01 8.70
N GLY A 97 -4.05 -0.28 7.80
CA GLY A 97 -5.48 -0.13 7.97
C GLY A 97 -6.10 -1.24 8.81
N LYS A 98 -7.44 -1.27 8.88
CA LYS A 98 -8.19 -2.27 9.66
C LYS A 98 -8.98 -3.26 8.81
N ASP A 99 -9.09 -3.03 7.50
CA ASP A 99 -9.93 -3.84 6.62
C ASP A 99 -9.13 -4.64 5.57
N PRO A 100 -8.61 -5.83 5.93
CA PRO A 100 -7.91 -6.69 4.98
C PRO A 100 -8.83 -7.23 3.87
N LYS A 101 -10.16 -7.26 4.06
CA LYS A 101 -11.09 -7.74 3.03
C LYS A 101 -11.30 -6.71 1.95
N LYS A 102 -11.40 -5.44 2.34
CA LYS A 102 -11.41 -4.32 1.40
C LYS A 102 -10.12 -4.28 0.60
N PHE A 103 -8.98 -4.48 1.26
CA PHE A 103 -7.71 -4.55 0.56
C PHE A 103 -7.66 -5.71 -0.45
N ALA A 104 -8.14 -6.90 -0.09
CA ALA A 104 -8.28 -8.02 -1.02
C ALA A 104 -9.12 -7.65 -2.25
N LEU A 105 -10.26 -6.98 -2.04
CA LEU A 105 -11.11 -6.50 -3.11
C LEU A 105 -10.41 -5.50 -4.03
N THR A 106 -9.68 -4.55 -3.46
CA THR A 106 -8.89 -3.58 -4.21
C THR A 106 -7.82 -4.26 -5.07
N LEU A 107 -7.12 -5.26 -4.52
CA LEU A 107 -6.13 -6.04 -5.27
C LEU A 107 -6.77 -6.83 -6.42
N VAL A 108 -7.89 -7.52 -6.19
CA VAL A 108 -8.59 -8.27 -7.25
C VAL A 108 -9.08 -7.33 -8.36
N ASN A 109 -9.59 -6.15 -8.02
CA ASN A 109 -9.96 -5.14 -8.99
C ASN A 109 -8.74 -4.58 -9.76
N PHE A 110 -7.57 -4.51 -9.12
CA PHE A 110 -6.32 -4.09 -9.76
C PHE A 110 -5.77 -5.16 -10.73
N MET A 111 -5.89 -6.45 -10.39
CA MET A 111 -5.41 -7.55 -11.23
C MET A 111 -6.04 -7.54 -12.64
N GLY A 112 -7.31 -7.13 -12.76
CA GLY A 112 -7.97 -6.98 -14.06
C GLY A 112 -7.53 -5.76 -14.88
N LYS A 113 -6.68 -4.88 -14.32
CA LYS A 113 -6.24 -3.62 -14.93
C LYS A 113 -4.72 -3.53 -15.12
N CYS A 114 -3.95 -4.38 -14.46
CA CYS A 114 -2.49 -4.33 -14.51
C CYS A 114 -1.92 -5.06 -15.74
N TYR A 115 -0.64 -4.81 -16.03
CA TYR A 115 0.06 -5.55 -17.08
C TYR A 115 0.23 -7.03 -16.68
N PRO A 116 0.26 -7.96 -17.66
CA PRO A 116 0.51 -9.37 -17.37
C PRO A 116 1.83 -9.57 -16.61
N GLY A 117 1.78 -10.28 -15.48
CA GLY A 117 2.95 -10.50 -14.62
C GLY A 117 3.20 -9.42 -13.57
N GLU A 118 2.39 -8.38 -13.48
CA GLU A 118 2.40 -7.41 -12.35
C GLU A 118 1.42 -7.79 -11.24
N ASP A 119 0.44 -8.64 -11.56
CA ASP A 119 -0.59 -9.13 -10.65
C ASP A 119 0.02 -9.94 -9.50
N ASP A 120 0.92 -10.87 -9.81
CA ASP A 120 1.59 -11.68 -8.79
C ASP A 120 2.56 -10.87 -7.92
N LEU A 121 3.22 -9.85 -8.48
CA LEU A 121 4.05 -8.89 -7.74
C LEU A 121 3.21 -8.08 -6.75
N ALA A 122 2.06 -7.55 -7.18
CA ALA A 122 1.17 -6.79 -6.31
C ALA A 122 0.67 -7.64 -5.13
N VAL A 123 0.28 -8.89 -5.37
CA VAL A 123 -0.15 -9.82 -4.32
C VAL A 123 1.01 -10.16 -3.38
N ALA A 124 2.18 -10.50 -3.92
CA ALA A 124 3.36 -10.83 -3.12
C ALA A 124 3.79 -9.66 -2.24
N ARG A 125 3.81 -8.44 -2.79
CA ARG A 125 4.11 -7.20 -2.06
C ARG A 125 3.15 -7.01 -0.90
N ALA A 126 1.84 -7.11 -1.14
CA ALA A 126 0.82 -6.95 -0.11
C ALA A 126 1.01 -7.94 1.05
N VAL A 127 1.22 -9.22 0.74
CA VAL A 127 1.46 -10.25 1.76
C VAL A 127 2.76 -10.00 2.51
N LEU A 128 3.87 -9.76 1.82
CA LEU A 128 5.17 -9.51 2.44
C LEU A 128 5.15 -8.24 3.32
N MET A 129 4.40 -7.21 2.94
CA MET A 129 4.22 -6.01 3.76
C MET A 129 3.49 -6.31 5.08
N TYR A 130 2.39 -7.07 5.07
CA TYR A 130 1.75 -7.52 6.32
C TYR A 130 2.72 -8.32 7.20
N LEU A 131 3.47 -9.24 6.59
CA LEU A 131 4.44 -10.06 7.31
C LEU A 131 5.58 -9.21 7.89
N SER A 132 6.06 -8.19 7.19
CA SER A 132 7.08 -7.26 7.71
C SER A 132 6.61 -6.47 8.93
N LEU A 133 5.29 -6.34 9.13
CA LEU A 133 4.69 -5.77 10.34
C LEU A 133 4.44 -6.81 11.44
N GLY A 134 4.80 -8.08 11.22
CA GLY A 134 4.49 -9.20 12.12
C GLY A 134 3.04 -9.65 12.06
N ASN A 135 2.25 -9.19 11.08
CA ASN A 135 0.81 -9.46 11.01
C ASN A 135 0.52 -10.68 10.12
N LEU A 136 0.82 -11.87 10.63
CA LEU A 136 0.53 -13.14 9.94
C LEU A 136 -0.97 -13.39 9.79
N ARG A 137 -1.78 -12.94 10.76
CA ARG A 137 -3.23 -13.13 10.76
C ARG A 137 -3.86 -12.48 9.52
N ASP A 138 -3.61 -11.19 9.34
CA ASP A 138 -4.25 -10.45 8.26
C ASP A 138 -3.65 -10.80 6.89
N ALA A 139 -2.38 -11.20 6.83
CA ALA A 139 -1.78 -11.76 5.63
C ALA A 139 -2.53 -13.03 5.13
N ASN A 140 -2.94 -13.91 6.06
CA ASN A 140 -3.74 -15.09 5.69
C ASN A 140 -5.18 -14.70 5.32
N VAL A 141 -5.80 -13.76 6.06
CA VAL A 141 -7.14 -13.25 5.73
C VAL A 141 -7.18 -12.65 4.33
N LEU A 142 -6.16 -11.86 3.97
CA LEU A 142 -6.00 -11.27 2.64
C LEU A 142 -6.00 -12.36 1.56
N MET A 143 -5.12 -13.36 1.69
CA MET A 143 -5.00 -14.44 0.70
C MET A 143 -6.28 -15.28 0.57
N ASP A 144 -6.95 -15.58 1.68
CA ASP A 144 -8.19 -16.36 1.66
C ASP A 144 -9.34 -15.57 1.03
N GLU A 145 -9.43 -14.27 1.33
CA GLU A 145 -10.45 -13.41 0.76
C GLU A 145 -10.22 -13.19 -0.75
N MET A 146 -8.98 -12.99 -1.19
CA MET A 146 -8.67 -12.89 -2.62
C MET A 146 -9.08 -14.15 -3.38
N LYS A 147 -8.78 -15.35 -2.84
CA LYS A 147 -9.19 -16.62 -3.47
C LYS A 147 -10.71 -16.72 -3.60
N LYS A 148 -11.46 -16.33 -2.57
CA LYS A 148 -12.94 -16.31 -2.61
C LYS A 148 -13.46 -15.36 -3.69
N GLN A 149 -12.90 -14.15 -3.76
CA GLN A 149 -13.37 -13.14 -4.71
C GLN A 149 -13.03 -13.49 -6.15
N VAL A 150 -11.85 -14.06 -6.38
CA VAL A 150 -11.42 -14.50 -7.71
C VAL A 150 -12.27 -15.68 -8.19
N GLN A 151 -12.61 -16.62 -7.29
CA GLN A 151 -13.57 -17.68 -7.59
C GLN A 151 -14.97 -17.12 -7.90
N PHE A 152 -15.47 -16.17 -7.10
CA PHE A 152 -16.79 -15.58 -7.29
C PHE A 152 -16.90 -14.77 -8.60
N ARG A 153 -15.81 -14.15 -9.03
CA ARG A 153 -15.76 -13.28 -10.23
C ARG A 153 -15.26 -14.00 -11.48
N GLU A 154 -14.94 -15.29 -11.39
CA GLU A 154 -14.35 -16.09 -12.48
C GLU A 154 -13.10 -15.45 -13.08
N ILE A 155 -12.28 -14.82 -12.24
CA ILE A 155 -10.98 -14.27 -12.62
C ILE A 155 -9.94 -15.40 -12.46
N ASP A 156 -8.88 -15.40 -13.27
CA ASP A 156 -7.77 -16.32 -13.06
C ASP A 156 -6.85 -15.81 -11.94
N PHE A 157 -6.61 -16.64 -10.93
CA PHE A 157 -5.63 -16.35 -9.90
C PHE A 157 -4.21 -16.63 -10.42
N PRO A 158 -3.21 -15.78 -10.17
CA PRO A 158 -1.86 -15.98 -10.67
C PRO A 158 -1.27 -17.31 -10.17
N ARG A 159 -0.76 -18.11 -11.11
CA ARG A 159 -0.14 -19.43 -10.85
C ARG A 159 1.36 -19.40 -11.15
N SER A 160 2.08 -18.43 -10.57
CA SER A 160 3.52 -18.28 -10.74
C SER A 160 4.33 -18.96 -9.62
N GLU A 161 5.64 -19.13 -9.85
CA GLU A 161 6.59 -19.56 -8.80
C GLU A 161 6.60 -18.59 -7.61
N LEU A 162 6.38 -17.30 -7.85
CA LEU A 162 6.26 -16.30 -6.79
C LEU A 162 5.02 -16.55 -5.93
N MET A 163 3.86 -16.85 -6.54
CA MET A 163 2.66 -17.20 -5.78
C MET A 163 2.83 -18.51 -5.01
N GLN A 164 3.56 -19.48 -5.54
CA GLN A 164 3.91 -20.69 -4.80
C GLN A 164 4.79 -20.37 -3.58
N LEU A 165 5.83 -19.55 -3.76
CA LEU A 165 6.67 -19.04 -2.66
C LEU A 165 5.82 -18.41 -1.56
N ILE A 166 4.91 -17.50 -1.91
CA ILE A 166 4.06 -16.80 -0.93
C ILE A 166 3.17 -17.79 -0.16
N ASN A 167 2.55 -18.76 -0.84
CA ASN A 167 1.75 -19.79 -0.17
C ASN A 167 2.59 -20.67 0.77
N TYR A 168 3.80 -21.05 0.39
CA TYR A 168 4.71 -21.81 1.25
C TYR A 168 5.24 -20.98 2.41
N LEU A 169 5.54 -19.71 2.18
CA LEU A 169 6.00 -18.78 3.20
C LEU A 169 4.95 -18.62 4.30
N LEU A 170 3.69 -18.37 3.95
CA LEU A 170 2.60 -18.25 4.94
C LEU A 170 2.47 -19.51 5.81
N LYS A 171 2.55 -20.70 5.22
CA LYS A 171 2.55 -21.98 5.96
C LYS A 171 3.81 -22.18 6.82
N THR A 172 4.95 -21.63 6.39
CA THR A 172 6.22 -21.74 7.10
C THR A 172 6.22 -20.86 8.35
N LEU A 173 5.68 -19.64 8.26
CA LEU A 173 5.59 -18.69 9.38
C LEU A 173 4.58 -19.10 10.46
N GLN A 174 3.69 -20.06 10.18
CA GLN A 174 2.86 -20.70 11.21
C GLN A 174 3.66 -21.58 12.18
N ARG A 175 4.94 -21.85 11.87
CA ARG A 175 5.83 -22.74 12.62
C ARG A 175 7.13 -22.01 12.91
N ASP A 176 7.79 -22.39 14.00
CA ASP A 176 9.16 -21.96 14.23
C ASP A 176 10.13 -22.77 13.34
N ALA A 177 10.26 -22.34 12.09
CA ALA A 177 10.93 -23.09 11.02
C ALA A 177 11.89 -22.23 10.21
N LEU A 178 12.80 -21.50 10.87
CA LEU A 178 13.82 -20.69 10.23
C LEU A 178 14.63 -21.44 9.14
N PRO A 179 15.03 -22.73 9.30
CA PRO A 179 15.70 -23.46 8.24
C PRO A 179 14.87 -23.58 6.95
N LEU A 180 13.56 -23.80 7.08
CA LEU A 180 12.65 -23.88 5.94
C LEU A 180 12.47 -22.51 5.28
N PHE A 181 12.36 -21.44 6.08
CA PHE A 181 12.32 -20.07 5.57
C PHE A 181 13.56 -19.75 4.71
N ASN A 182 14.76 -20.08 5.19
CA ASN A 182 16.00 -19.86 4.44
C ASN A 182 16.07 -20.70 3.16
N MET A 183 15.60 -21.94 3.20
CA MET A 183 15.48 -22.80 2.03
C MET A 183 14.57 -22.18 0.96
N LEU A 184 13.39 -21.66 1.36
CA LEU A 184 12.46 -20.98 0.45
C LEU A 184 13.12 -19.75 -0.20
N ARG A 185 13.81 -18.92 0.60
CA ARG A 185 14.52 -17.73 0.09
C ARG A 185 15.58 -18.09 -0.95
N GLN A 186 16.31 -19.18 -0.74
CA GLN A 186 17.31 -19.65 -1.70
C GLN A 186 16.66 -20.26 -2.96
N ARG A 187 15.64 -21.11 -2.78
CA ARG A 187 14.99 -21.84 -3.87
C ARG A 187 14.27 -20.90 -4.84
N TYR A 188 13.62 -19.88 -4.32
CA TYR A 188 12.84 -18.92 -5.11
C TYR A 188 13.58 -17.60 -5.35
N LYS A 189 14.92 -17.61 -5.28
CA LYS A 189 15.74 -16.40 -5.44
C LYS A 189 15.41 -15.63 -6.73
N SER A 190 15.22 -16.31 -7.86
CA SER A 190 14.85 -15.67 -9.13
C SER A 190 13.49 -14.96 -9.09
N SER A 191 12.51 -15.51 -8.35
CA SER A 191 11.22 -14.87 -8.14
C SER A 191 11.31 -13.66 -7.22
N ILE A 192 12.18 -13.71 -6.22
CA ILE A 192 12.43 -12.60 -5.27
C ILE A 192 13.20 -11.46 -5.97
N ASP A 193 14.18 -11.79 -6.82
CA ASP A 193 15.01 -10.82 -7.54
C ASP A 193 14.23 -9.98 -8.56
N ARG A 194 12.98 -10.34 -8.88
CA ARG A 194 12.08 -9.54 -9.75
C ARG A 194 11.76 -8.17 -9.16
N GLU A 195 11.70 -8.07 -7.83
CA GLU A 195 11.39 -6.81 -7.15
C GLU A 195 12.39 -6.58 -6.00
N PRO A 196 13.30 -5.59 -6.12
CA PRO A 196 14.36 -5.36 -5.14
C PRO A 196 13.87 -5.23 -3.68
N MET A 197 12.71 -4.59 -3.49
CA MET A 197 12.06 -4.42 -2.18
C MET A 197 11.82 -5.76 -1.47
N PHE A 198 11.58 -6.86 -2.20
CA PHE A 198 11.28 -8.14 -1.57
C PHE A 198 12.42 -8.60 -0.68
N HIS A 199 13.68 -8.39 -1.03
CA HIS A 199 14.80 -8.75 -0.15
C HIS A 199 14.73 -8.07 1.20
N GLU A 200 14.38 -6.78 1.22
CA GLU A 200 14.26 -6.02 2.47
C GLU A 200 13.04 -6.45 3.29
N LEU A 201 11.92 -6.75 2.63
CA LEU A 201 10.75 -7.32 3.29
C LEU A 201 11.06 -8.70 3.88
N PHE A 202 11.77 -9.56 3.16
CA PHE A 202 12.20 -10.87 3.67
C PHE A 202 13.14 -10.72 4.88
N ASP A 203 14.03 -9.74 4.88
CA ASP A 203 14.89 -9.44 6.03
C ASP A 203 14.06 -8.97 7.25
N GLU A 204 13.03 -8.12 7.06
CA GLU A 204 12.10 -7.80 8.15
C GLU A 204 11.30 -8.99 8.63
N VAL A 205 10.80 -9.82 7.72
CA VAL A 205 10.05 -11.03 8.09
C VAL A 205 10.94 -11.93 8.95
N ALA A 206 12.21 -12.12 8.57
CA ALA A 206 13.15 -12.90 9.36
C ALA A 206 13.39 -12.30 10.76
N ASN A 207 13.49 -10.98 10.86
CA ASN A 207 13.60 -10.27 12.13
C ASN A 207 12.33 -10.43 12.99
N LYS A 208 11.15 -10.19 12.42
CA LYS A 208 9.86 -10.22 13.13
C LYS A 208 9.48 -11.60 13.63
N PHE A 209 9.70 -12.65 12.84
CA PHE A 209 9.23 -13.99 13.17
C PHE A 209 10.31 -14.88 13.81
N TYR A 210 11.60 -14.61 13.55
CA TYR A 210 12.70 -15.46 14.01
C TYR A 210 13.79 -14.71 14.79
N GLY A 211 13.67 -13.39 14.97
CA GLY A 211 14.67 -12.58 15.67
C GLY A 211 16.02 -12.48 14.95
N VAL A 212 16.07 -12.82 13.65
CA VAL A 212 17.30 -12.77 12.87
C VAL A 212 17.64 -11.32 12.58
N GLN A 213 18.78 -10.85 13.08
CA GLN A 213 19.27 -9.52 12.74
C GLN A 213 19.67 -9.44 11.28
N ARG A 214 19.32 -8.32 10.64
CA ARG A 214 19.61 -8.08 9.23
C ARG A 214 21.10 -8.16 8.96
N LYS A 215 21.52 -9.08 8.10
CA LYS A 215 22.93 -9.44 7.99
C LYS A 215 23.80 -8.48 7.19
N ASN A 216 23.24 -7.44 6.54
CA ASN A 216 23.97 -6.37 5.82
C ASN A 216 23.01 -5.26 5.34
N SER A 217 22.11 -4.74 6.19
CA SER A 217 21.40 -3.52 5.79
C SER A 217 22.33 -2.34 5.96
N MET A 218 22.64 -1.64 4.86
CA MET A 218 23.04 -0.25 4.94
C MET A 218 22.02 0.46 5.84
N PRO A 219 22.41 0.96 7.03
CA PRO A 219 21.47 1.61 7.93
C PRO A 219 20.88 2.84 7.20
N GLY A 220 19.59 2.80 6.87
CA GLY A 220 18.92 3.86 6.10
C GLY A 220 17.93 3.33 5.08
N MET A 221 18.32 2.41 4.18
CA MET A 221 17.55 2.10 2.96
C MET A 221 16.10 1.65 3.17
N PHE A 222 15.83 0.78 4.14
CA PHE A 222 14.44 0.36 4.40
C PHE A 222 13.61 1.48 5.02
N GLY A 223 14.22 2.26 5.92
CA GLY A 223 13.62 3.47 6.44
C GLY A 223 13.33 4.44 5.31
N ASP A 224 14.28 4.68 4.42
CA ASP A 224 14.21 5.58 3.28
C ASP A 224 13.17 5.14 2.24
N PHE A 225 13.00 3.84 2.03
CA PHE A 225 11.97 3.31 1.14
C PHE A 225 10.56 3.50 1.72
N PHE A 226 10.36 3.13 2.99
CA PHE A 226 9.08 3.38 3.66
C PHE A 226 8.79 4.87 3.81
N LYS A 227 9.84 5.68 4.01
CA LYS A 227 9.83 7.13 3.98
C LYS A 227 9.40 7.67 2.62
N MET A 228 9.94 7.14 1.53
CA MET A 228 9.51 7.48 0.17
C MET A 228 8.05 7.11 -0.10
N MET A 229 7.58 5.95 0.40
CA MET A 229 6.18 5.53 0.25
C MET A 229 5.20 6.31 1.13
N SER A 230 5.61 6.72 2.34
CA SER A 230 4.85 7.67 3.16
C SER A 230 4.90 9.09 2.61
N GLY A 231 5.71 9.33 1.57
CA GLY A 231 6.01 10.63 1.05
C GLY A 231 6.68 11.49 2.10
N GLU A 232 7.93 11.27 2.44
CA GLU A 232 8.75 12.28 3.14
C GLU A 232 9.79 12.82 2.17
#